data_AF-A0A813MQL5-F1
#
_entry.id   AF-A0A813MQL5-F1
#
_cell.length_a   1.000
_cell.length_b   1.000
_cell.length_c   1.000
_cell.angle_alpha   90.00
_cell.angle_beta   90.00
_cell.angle_gamma   90.00
#
_symmetry.space_group_name_H-M   'P 1'
#
loop_
_entity.id
_entity.type
_entity.pdbx_description
1 polymer ?
#
loop_
_entity_poly.entity_id
_entity_poly.type
_entity_poly.pdbx_seq_one_letter_code
_entity_poly.pdbx_strand_id
1 'polypeptide(L)'
;MNSIFRIGPIKQINRNNRLWQVNLTLISDYDPDLHALTERIHNEMYPEKKGWDRLGHLLIQLGQFNKAYEVYDILLDRTKTDKEKAHLYHMLGTVKDSQGEYKNAIGYYQQSIEIEQKLLPPTDANLATSHNNIGFVYDRMGDYSNALSYHQKALDIKQKTLPSNHIDLATSYNNIASVYYNLGDYSNTLSNHRKALEIYQKTLSSNHPALAYSYNNVGCIYNKMSDYSNAFSSHQRAIEIRQKTLPSNHPDLAQSYNNIGLVYDNIGDYPNALSSHKKALEIWQKILPSNHLDLATFYNNIGSVYDNMDDYSNALLSHQKALEICKEALPSNHPDLAYSYNNIGTVYCCMGDHSKALSFLEKALAIFQNSLPPTHPHIKTLIDNINYVKKKL
;
A
#
# COMPACT_ATOMS: atom_id res chain seq x y z
N MET A 1 12.98 38.67 -4.36
CA MET A 1 12.46 39.16 -3.06
C MET A 1 11.32 38.26 -2.66
N ASN A 2 11.54 37.37 -1.69
CA ASN A 2 10.46 36.57 -1.14
C ASN A 2 9.84 37.39 0.00
N SER A 3 8.57 37.75 -0.10
CA SER A 3 7.88 38.49 0.95
C SER A 3 7.64 37.58 2.16
N ILE A 4 8.26 37.90 3.30
CA ILE A 4 8.10 37.18 4.56
C ILE A 4 7.05 37.91 5.41
N PHE A 5 6.10 37.17 5.98
CA PHE A 5 5.02 37.70 6.80
C PHE A 5 5.07 37.12 8.21
N ARG A 6 4.91 37.97 9.23
CA ARG A 6 4.70 37.54 10.62
C ARG A 6 3.24 37.17 10.81
N ILE A 7 2.99 35.97 11.32
CA ILE A 7 1.67 35.58 11.83
C ILE A 7 1.46 36.29 13.17
N GLY A 8 0.56 37.26 13.19
CA GLY A 8 0.12 37.95 14.40
C GLY A 8 -0.92 37.12 15.19
N PRO A 9 -1.60 37.76 16.16
CA PRO A 9 -2.60 37.09 16.99
C PRO A 9 -3.69 36.44 16.14
N ILE A 10 -3.90 35.14 16.38
CA ILE A 10 -4.95 34.37 15.71
C ILE A 10 -6.23 34.55 16.52
N LYS A 11 -7.26 35.13 15.91
CA LYS A 11 -8.55 35.36 16.56
C LYS A 11 -9.63 34.50 15.93
N GLN A 12 -10.37 33.78 16.75
CA GLN A 12 -11.52 33.02 16.30
C GLN A 12 -12.70 33.96 16.01
N ILE A 13 -13.23 33.92 14.78
CA ILE A 13 -14.30 34.83 14.36
C ILE A 13 -15.69 34.25 14.67
N ASN A 14 -15.86 32.92 14.70
CA ASN A 14 -17.15 32.31 15.05
C ASN A 14 -17.06 31.09 15.97
N ARG A 15 -18.16 30.80 16.67
CA ARG A 15 -18.29 29.73 17.69
C ARG A 15 -18.24 28.30 17.15
N ASN A 16 -18.24 28.09 15.83
CA ASN A 16 -18.25 26.77 15.20
C ASN A 16 -16.84 26.30 14.74
N ASN A 17 -15.77 26.92 15.23
CA ASN A 17 -14.35 26.59 14.97
C ASN A 17 -13.89 26.61 13.49
N ARG A 18 -14.69 27.14 12.56
CA ARG A 18 -14.40 27.05 11.11
C ARG A 18 -13.76 28.29 10.50
N LEU A 19 -13.77 29.43 11.19
CA LEU A 19 -13.25 30.70 10.66
C LEU A 19 -12.32 31.38 11.67
N TRP A 20 -11.08 31.57 11.22
CA TRP A 20 -10.00 32.18 11.99
C TRP A 20 -9.51 33.42 11.25
N GLN A 21 -9.41 34.54 11.99
CA GLN A 21 -8.73 35.74 11.53
C GLN A 21 -7.26 35.61 11.87
N VAL A 22 -6.41 35.82 10.88
CA VAL A 22 -4.97 35.93 11.09
C VAL A 22 -4.51 37.26 10.51
N ASN A 23 -3.86 38.06 11.34
CA ASN A 23 -3.23 39.28 10.88
C ASN A 23 -1.82 38.96 10.40
N LEU A 24 -1.56 39.18 9.12
CA LEU A 24 -0.23 39.04 8.53
C LEU A 24 0.43 40.41 8.45
N THR A 25 1.62 40.54 9.02
CA THR A 25 2.41 41.77 8.92
C THR A 25 3.60 41.51 8.01
N LEU A 26 3.72 42.26 6.92
CA LEU A 26 4.89 42.19 6.05
C LEU A 26 6.11 42.67 6.84
N ILE A 27 7.19 41.89 6.84
CA ILE A 27 8.42 42.22 7.57
C ILE A 27 9.58 42.41 6.61
N SER A 28 10.52 43.28 6.99
CA SER A 28 11.76 43.47 6.24
C SER A 28 12.67 42.25 6.37
N ASP A 29 13.55 42.05 5.38
CA ASP A 29 14.57 41.00 5.38
C ASP A 29 15.56 41.07 6.57
N TYR A 30 15.51 42.14 7.39
CA TYR A 30 16.35 42.38 8.57
C TYR A 30 15.61 42.25 9.92
N ASP A 31 14.48 41.54 9.98
CA ASP A 31 13.76 41.34 11.26
C ASP A 31 14.64 40.60 12.30
N PRO A 32 14.83 41.16 13.52
CA PRO A 32 15.71 40.56 14.54
C PRO A 32 15.26 39.19 15.04
N ASP A 33 13.95 38.92 15.08
CA ASP A 33 13.40 37.64 15.54
C ASP A 33 13.52 36.58 14.44
N LEU A 34 13.34 36.96 13.17
CA LEU A 34 13.60 36.10 12.01
C LEU A 34 15.09 35.80 11.89
N HIS A 35 15.94 36.80 12.14
CA HIS A 35 17.39 36.61 12.24
C HIS A 35 17.74 35.67 13.39
N ALA A 36 17.13 35.84 14.57
CA ALA A 36 17.32 34.95 15.71
C ALA A 36 16.80 33.52 15.48
N LEU A 37 15.71 33.33 14.73
CA LEU A 37 15.20 32.02 14.32
C LEU A 37 16.13 31.38 13.29
N THR A 38 16.62 32.18 12.33
CA THR A 38 17.58 31.72 11.33
C THR A 38 18.91 31.39 11.97
N GLU A 39 19.39 32.17 12.93
CA GLU A 39 20.52 31.91 13.82
C GLU A 39 20.27 30.67 14.69
N ARG A 40 19.06 30.46 15.24
CA ARG A 40 18.75 29.24 16.00
C ARG A 40 18.77 28.00 15.13
N ILE A 41 18.14 28.05 13.96
CA ILE A 41 18.19 26.98 12.96
C ILE A 41 19.64 26.79 12.51
N HIS A 42 20.39 27.87 12.29
CA HIS A 42 21.82 27.84 11.95
C HIS A 42 22.66 27.21 13.07
N ASN A 43 22.43 27.55 14.33
CA ASN A 43 23.14 27.04 15.51
C ASN A 43 22.69 25.61 15.91
N GLU A 44 21.50 25.19 15.52
CA GLU A 44 21.08 23.78 15.53
C GLU A 44 21.67 22.98 14.35
N MET A 45 21.99 23.66 13.25
CA MET A 45 22.59 23.09 12.03
C MET A 45 24.11 23.20 11.95
N TYR A 46 24.75 23.97 12.85
CA TYR A 46 26.19 24.19 12.93
C TYR A 46 26.61 24.29 14.40
N PRO A 47 27.64 23.56 14.87
CA PRO A 47 28.62 22.80 14.09
C PRO A 47 28.30 21.30 13.97
N GLU A 48 27.14 20.85 14.50
CA GLU A 48 26.81 19.42 14.48
C GLU A 48 26.17 19.00 13.14
N LYS A 49 26.89 18.14 12.39
CA LYS A 49 26.43 17.47 11.14
C LYS A 49 25.03 16.86 11.21
N LYS A 50 24.50 16.63 12.41
CA LYS A 50 23.14 16.15 12.67
C LYS A 50 22.04 17.06 12.10
N GLY A 51 22.24 18.38 12.04
CA GLY A 51 21.21 19.28 11.52
C GLY A 51 20.99 19.16 10.02
N TRP A 52 22.08 19.06 9.25
CA TRP A 52 22.02 18.84 7.80
C TRP A 52 21.46 17.47 7.43
N ASP A 53 21.84 16.43 8.19
CA ASP A 53 21.28 15.09 8.03
C ASP A 53 19.76 15.08 8.27
N ARG A 54 19.29 15.73 9.35
CA ARG A 54 17.86 15.91 9.62
C ARG A 54 17.13 16.68 8.51
N LEU A 55 17.77 17.72 7.97
CA LEU A 55 17.22 18.49 6.84
C LEU A 55 17.05 17.59 5.61
N GLY A 56 18.07 16.80 5.27
CA GLY A 56 18.00 15.83 4.18
C GLY A 56 16.86 14.83 4.37
N HIS A 57 16.72 14.26 5.56
CA HIS A 57 15.62 13.34 5.90
C HIS A 57 14.24 14.00 5.77
N LEU A 58 14.08 15.23 6.27
CA LEU A 58 12.82 15.96 6.15
C LEU A 58 12.47 16.25 4.68
N LEU A 59 13.47 16.62 3.86
CA LEU A 59 13.26 16.86 2.43
C LEU A 59 12.79 15.60 1.70
N ILE A 60 13.31 14.41 2.06
CA ILE A 60 12.80 13.12 1.54
C ILE A 60 11.33 12.94 1.93
N GLN A 61 10.98 13.15 3.20
CA GLN A 61 9.60 13.00 3.68
C GLN A 61 8.63 13.98 3.01
N LEU A 62 9.09 15.18 2.66
CA LEU A 62 8.32 16.18 1.94
C LEU A 62 8.29 15.97 0.41
N GLY A 63 8.89 14.88 -0.10
CA GLY A 63 8.98 14.60 -1.54
C GLY A 63 9.92 15.54 -2.31
N GLN A 64 10.74 16.34 -1.62
CA GLN A 64 11.69 17.27 -2.23
C GLN A 64 13.03 16.58 -2.53
N PHE A 65 12.98 15.52 -3.34
CA PHE A 65 14.12 14.61 -3.54
C PHE A 65 15.35 15.27 -4.15
N ASN A 66 15.19 16.20 -5.11
CA ASN A 66 16.33 16.90 -5.71
C ASN A 66 17.10 17.73 -4.67
N LYS A 67 16.39 18.41 -3.76
CA LYS A 67 17.03 19.18 -2.68
C LYS A 67 17.65 18.26 -1.63
N ALA A 68 17.00 17.13 -1.33
CA ALA A 68 17.58 16.13 -0.44
C ALA A 68 18.90 15.60 -1.01
N TYR A 69 18.94 15.32 -2.32
CA TYR A 69 20.15 14.92 -3.02
C TYR A 69 21.25 15.98 -2.87
N GLU A 70 20.97 17.25 -3.19
CA GLU A 70 21.94 18.35 -3.05
C GLU A 70 22.52 18.44 -1.64
N VAL A 71 21.67 18.31 -0.61
CA VAL A 71 22.13 18.31 0.80
C VAL A 71 23.11 17.17 1.06
N TYR A 72 22.77 15.95 0.68
CA TYR A 72 23.62 14.78 0.95
C TYR A 72 24.89 14.76 0.08
N ASP A 73 24.84 15.29 -1.14
CA ASP A 73 25.99 15.45 -2.04
C ASP A 73 27.00 16.45 -1.45
N ILE A 74 26.53 17.61 -0.98
CA ILE A 74 27.38 18.60 -0.28
C ILE A 74 27.99 18.00 1.00
N LEU A 75 27.24 17.21 1.77
CA LEU A 75 27.77 16.55 2.95
C LEU A 75 28.82 15.49 2.58
N LEU A 76 28.63 14.79 1.45
CA LEU A 76 29.56 13.77 0.95
C LEU A 76 30.91 14.39 0.56
N ASP A 77 30.89 15.55 -0.07
CA ASP A 77 32.12 16.29 -0.43
C ASP A 77 32.87 16.82 0.80
N ARG A 78 32.14 17.16 1.88
CA ARG A 78 32.71 17.74 3.10
C ARG A 78 33.18 16.70 4.11
N THR A 79 32.72 15.46 4.00
CA THR A 79 33.08 14.43 4.98
C THR A 79 34.50 13.94 4.81
N LYS A 80 35.16 13.68 5.94
CA LYS A 80 36.53 13.16 6.01
C LYS A 80 36.61 11.74 6.55
N THR A 81 35.49 11.17 7.01
CA THR A 81 35.47 9.85 7.65
C THR A 81 34.72 8.85 6.79
N ASP A 82 35.26 7.65 6.66
CA ASP A 82 34.63 6.60 5.86
C ASP A 82 33.30 6.16 6.49
N LYS A 83 33.18 6.17 7.81
CA LYS A 83 31.92 5.88 8.51
C LYS A 83 30.80 6.85 8.10
N GLU A 84 31.09 8.14 8.03
CA GLU A 84 30.11 9.13 7.57
C GLU A 84 29.85 9.01 6.06
N LYS A 85 30.88 8.71 5.25
CA LYS A 85 30.69 8.46 3.82
C LYS A 85 29.73 7.31 3.57
N ALA A 86 29.84 6.21 4.31
CA ALA A 86 28.91 5.09 4.22
C ALA A 86 27.46 5.55 4.46
N HIS A 87 27.20 6.22 5.59
CA HIS A 87 25.88 6.77 5.91
C HIS A 87 25.35 7.69 4.80
N LEU A 88 26.19 8.58 4.27
CA LEU A 88 25.78 9.51 3.21
C LEU A 88 25.47 8.79 1.90
N TYR A 89 26.24 7.76 1.53
CA TYR A 89 25.90 6.91 0.39
C TYR A 89 24.58 6.16 0.61
N HIS A 90 24.33 5.63 1.81
CA HIS A 90 23.04 5.03 2.14
C HIS A 90 21.88 6.02 1.95
N MET A 91 22.05 7.26 2.40
CA MET A 91 21.04 8.31 2.24
C MET A 91 20.85 8.72 0.78
N LEU A 92 21.91 8.86 -0.01
CA LEU A 92 21.82 9.11 -1.45
C LEU A 92 21.10 7.98 -2.18
N GLY A 93 21.35 6.72 -1.78
CA GLY A 93 20.61 5.56 -2.27
C GLY A 93 19.11 5.67 -1.99
N THR A 94 18.74 6.10 -0.78
CA THR A 94 17.33 6.33 -0.38
C THR A 94 16.67 7.43 -1.20
N VAL A 95 17.40 8.53 -1.48
CA VAL A 95 16.91 9.62 -2.33
C VAL A 95 16.66 9.12 -3.76
N LYS A 96 17.63 8.42 -4.35
CA LYS A 96 17.53 7.90 -5.72
C LYS A 96 16.43 6.86 -5.87
N ASP A 97 16.25 6.02 -4.87
CA ASP A 97 15.14 5.07 -4.81
C ASP A 97 13.79 5.80 -4.82
N SER A 98 13.65 6.84 -4.01
CA SER A 98 12.44 7.68 -3.97
C SER A 98 12.17 8.44 -5.28
N GLN A 99 13.22 8.74 -6.07
CA GLN A 99 13.12 9.32 -7.41
C GLN A 99 12.74 8.29 -8.50
N GLY A 100 12.74 6.99 -8.18
CA GLY A 100 12.59 5.92 -9.17
C GLY A 100 13.87 5.63 -9.98
N GLU A 101 15.00 6.22 -9.61
CA GLU A 101 16.30 5.99 -10.22
C GLU A 101 16.97 4.72 -9.64
N TYR A 102 16.32 3.57 -9.82
CA TYR A 102 16.64 2.33 -9.12
C TYR A 102 18.09 1.84 -9.30
N LYS A 103 18.67 1.98 -10.50
CA LYS A 103 20.07 1.59 -10.76
C LYS A 103 21.05 2.43 -9.95
N ASN A 104 20.81 3.75 -9.88
CA ASN A 104 21.63 4.66 -9.09
C ASN A 104 21.46 4.39 -7.59
N ALA A 105 20.24 4.10 -7.15
CA ALA A 105 19.96 3.70 -5.77
C ALA A 105 20.78 2.47 -5.35
N ILE A 106 20.76 1.41 -6.16
CA ILE A 106 21.55 0.19 -5.92
C ILE A 106 23.04 0.51 -5.87
N GLY A 107 23.55 1.33 -6.80
CA GLY A 107 24.96 1.74 -6.83
C GLY A 107 25.39 2.42 -5.53
N TYR A 108 24.61 3.39 -5.04
CA TYR A 108 24.90 4.07 -3.78
C TYR A 108 24.82 3.15 -2.57
N TYR A 109 23.81 2.27 -2.49
CA TYR A 109 23.74 1.28 -1.40
C TYR A 109 24.93 0.32 -1.42
N GLN A 110 25.40 -0.10 -2.61
CA GLN A 110 26.59 -0.94 -2.73
C GLN A 110 27.85 -0.22 -2.26
N GLN A 111 28.03 1.06 -2.62
CA GLN A 111 29.13 1.88 -2.10
C GLN A 111 29.10 2.00 -0.58
N SER A 112 27.91 2.16 0.03
CA SER A 112 27.73 2.14 1.48
C SER A 112 28.19 0.81 2.08
N ILE A 113 27.71 -0.31 1.54
CA ILE A 113 28.04 -1.67 2.00
C ILE A 113 29.54 -1.94 1.89
N GLU A 114 30.18 -1.56 0.79
CA GLU A 114 31.62 -1.77 0.59
C GLU A 114 32.48 -1.07 1.65
N ILE A 115 32.05 0.11 2.10
CA ILE A 115 32.72 0.85 3.18
C ILE A 115 32.39 0.21 4.53
N GLU A 116 31.12 -0.08 4.80
CA GLU A 116 30.67 -0.69 6.06
C GLU A 116 31.35 -2.04 6.31
N GLN A 117 31.50 -2.89 5.29
CA GLN A 117 32.16 -4.19 5.40
C GLN A 117 33.64 -4.09 5.79
N LYS A 118 34.32 -2.97 5.48
CA LYS A 118 35.71 -2.72 5.88
C LYS A 118 35.83 -2.21 7.31
N LEU A 119 34.79 -1.53 7.81
CA LEU A 119 34.82 -0.81 9.08
C LEU A 119 34.11 -1.56 10.21
N LEU A 120 33.14 -2.41 9.89
CA LEU A 120 32.18 -2.99 10.81
C LEU A 120 32.21 -4.53 10.71
N PRO A 121 31.82 -5.25 11.79
CA PRO A 121 31.65 -6.69 11.71
C PRO A 121 30.64 -7.07 10.61
N PRO A 122 30.78 -8.26 9.97
CA PRO A 122 29.82 -8.73 8.96
C PRO A 122 28.38 -8.88 9.46
N THR A 123 28.18 -8.81 10.77
CA THR A 123 26.88 -8.89 11.44
C THR A 123 26.30 -7.52 11.80
N ASP A 124 26.87 -6.42 11.33
CA ASP A 124 26.40 -5.07 11.69
C ASP A 124 24.98 -4.78 11.16
N ALA A 125 24.17 -4.08 11.96
CA ALA A 125 22.78 -3.77 11.64
C ALA A 125 22.65 -2.83 10.42
N ASN A 126 23.64 -1.98 10.15
CA ASN A 126 23.65 -1.10 8.99
C ASN A 126 23.76 -1.90 7.69
N LEU A 127 24.58 -2.96 7.68
CA LEU A 127 24.68 -3.88 6.54
C LEU A 127 23.34 -4.56 6.26
N ALA A 128 22.63 -5.00 7.31
CA ALA A 128 21.30 -5.57 7.16
C ALA A 128 20.29 -4.57 6.57
N THR A 129 20.37 -3.30 6.99
CA THR A 129 19.49 -2.23 6.48
C THR A 129 19.77 -1.95 5.00
N SER A 130 21.04 -1.79 4.62
CA SER A 130 21.44 -1.56 3.23
C SER A 130 21.07 -2.74 2.32
N HIS A 131 21.29 -3.98 2.76
CA HIS A 131 20.82 -5.16 2.01
C HIS A 131 19.30 -5.19 1.87
N ASN A 132 18.55 -4.87 2.94
CA ASN A 132 17.09 -4.86 2.88
C ASN A 132 16.56 -3.79 1.91
N ASN A 133 17.18 -2.61 1.86
CA ASN A 133 16.79 -1.55 0.93
C ASN A 133 17.09 -1.92 -0.52
N ILE A 134 18.23 -2.55 -0.80
CA ILE A 134 18.50 -3.11 -2.14
C ILE A 134 17.44 -4.16 -2.51
N GLY A 135 17.03 -5.00 -1.55
CA GLY A 135 15.94 -5.97 -1.75
C GLY A 135 14.65 -5.31 -2.21
N PHE A 136 14.23 -4.22 -1.54
CA PHE A 136 13.06 -3.44 -1.94
C PHE A 136 13.19 -2.80 -3.32
N VAL A 137 14.38 -2.31 -3.68
CA VAL A 137 14.62 -1.73 -5.01
C VAL A 137 14.42 -2.80 -6.10
N TYR A 138 14.98 -4.00 -5.92
CA TYR A 138 14.81 -5.09 -6.87
C TYR A 138 13.36 -5.58 -6.95
N ASP A 139 12.64 -5.65 -5.82
CA ASP A 139 11.22 -6.01 -5.80
C ASP A 139 10.38 -5.03 -6.64
N ARG A 140 10.62 -3.71 -6.48
CA ARG A 140 9.98 -2.68 -7.32
C ARG A 140 10.35 -2.77 -8.80
N MET A 141 11.53 -3.27 -9.13
CA MET A 141 11.96 -3.53 -10.51
C MET A 141 11.35 -4.82 -11.10
N GLY A 142 10.69 -5.64 -10.29
CA GLY A 142 10.21 -6.97 -10.69
C GLY A 142 11.31 -8.03 -10.78
N ASP A 143 12.52 -7.73 -10.30
CA ASP A 143 13.62 -8.70 -10.22
C ASP A 143 13.57 -9.44 -8.88
N TYR A 144 12.59 -10.33 -8.78
CA TYR A 144 12.30 -11.03 -7.54
C TYR A 144 13.43 -11.97 -7.09
N SER A 145 14.25 -12.48 -8.02
CA SER A 145 15.40 -13.32 -7.68
C SER A 145 16.47 -12.55 -6.91
N ASN A 146 16.83 -11.35 -7.39
CA ASN A 146 17.75 -10.49 -6.65
C ASN A 146 17.12 -9.96 -5.37
N ALA A 147 15.83 -9.60 -5.38
CA ALA A 147 15.11 -9.17 -4.18
C ALA A 147 15.18 -10.23 -3.05
N LEU A 148 14.89 -11.49 -3.36
CA LEU A 148 15.02 -12.61 -2.41
C LEU A 148 16.45 -12.75 -1.89
N SER A 149 17.45 -12.70 -2.77
CA SER A 149 18.86 -12.82 -2.37
C SER A 149 19.26 -11.74 -1.35
N TYR A 150 18.87 -10.49 -1.57
CA TYR A 150 19.22 -9.37 -0.70
C TYR A 150 18.41 -9.35 0.60
N HIS A 151 17.11 -9.68 0.57
CA HIS A 151 16.33 -9.85 1.79
C HIS A 151 16.83 -11.02 2.64
N GLN A 152 17.27 -12.13 2.03
CA GLN A 152 17.86 -13.26 2.76
C GLN A 152 19.18 -12.86 3.44
N LYS A 153 20.07 -12.12 2.76
CA LYS A 153 21.29 -11.58 3.38
C LYS A 153 20.97 -10.70 4.61
N ALA A 154 19.97 -9.83 4.50
CA ALA A 154 19.54 -9.00 5.62
C ALA A 154 18.97 -9.82 6.78
N LEU A 155 18.17 -10.85 6.48
CA LEU A 155 17.64 -11.79 7.47
C LEU A 155 18.75 -12.58 8.17
N ASP A 156 19.73 -13.10 7.42
CA ASP A 156 20.85 -13.89 7.96
C ASP A 156 21.71 -13.07 8.93
N ILE A 157 21.92 -11.78 8.65
CA ILE A 157 22.61 -10.86 9.57
C ILE A 157 21.80 -10.71 10.85
N LYS A 158 20.51 -10.38 10.73
CA LYS A 158 19.61 -10.17 11.88
C LYS A 158 19.46 -11.43 12.74
N GLN A 159 19.43 -12.63 12.14
CA GLN A 159 19.36 -13.89 12.89
C GLN A 159 20.61 -14.17 13.73
N LYS A 160 21.77 -13.67 13.31
CA LYS A 160 23.03 -13.80 14.06
C LYS A 160 23.13 -12.82 15.23
N THR A 161 22.44 -11.69 15.16
CA THR A 161 22.55 -10.61 16.16
C THR A 161 21.37 -10.46 17.08
N LEU A 162 20.18 -10.85 16.65
CA LEU A 162 18.94 -10.62 17.39
C LEU A 162 18.43 -11.92 18.02
N PRO A 163 17.74 -11.84 19.18
CA PRO A 163 16.99 -12.97 19.72
C PRO A 163 16.02 -13.55 18.68
N SER A 164 15.77 -14.86 18.73
CA SER A 164 14.93 -15.57 17.74
C SER A 164 13.49 -15.08 17.66
N ASN A 165 13.01 -14.40 18.71
CA ASN A 165 11.70 -13.77 18.79
C ASN A 165 11.74 -12.25 18.57
N HIS A 166 12.83 -11.65 18.07
CA HIS A 166 12.88 -10.21 17.85
C HIS A 166 11.95 -9.77 16.70
N ILE A 167 11.22 -8.66 16.89
CA ILE A 167 10.22 -8.16 15.93
C ILE A 167 10.81 -7.88 14.54
N ASP A 168 12.05 -7.39 14.46
CA ASP A 168 12.72 -7.15 13.17
C ASP A 168 12.93 -8.40 12.32
N LEU A 169 12.96 -9.60 12.93
CA LEU A 169 12.94 -10.86 12.19
C LEU A 169 11.57 -11.09 11.55
N ALA A 170 10.47 -10.76 12.24
CA ALA A 170 9.13 -10.84 11.66
C ALA A 170 8.96 -9.91 10.45
N THR A 171 9.48 -8.68 10.53
CA THR A 171 9.53 -7.76 9.38
C THR A 171 10.30 -8.36 8.21
N SER A 172 11.44 -8.98 8.48
CA SER A 172 12.28 -9.58 7.42
C SER A 172 11.60 -10.78 6.76
N TYR A 173 10.92 -11.64 7.54
CA TYR A 173 10.09 -12.71 6.99
C TYR A 173 8.92 -12.18 6.17
N ASN A 174 8.26 -11.09 6.60
CA ASN A 174 7.18 -10.48 5.83
C ASN A 174 7.66 -9.92 4.49
N ASN A 175 8.86 -9.30 4.44
CA ASN A 175 9.44 -8.82 3.18
C ASN A 175 9.70 -9.99 2.21
N ILE A 176 10.30 -11.08 2.70
CA ILE A 176 10.53 -12.30 1.89
C ILE A 176 9.21 -12.91 1.43
N ALA A 177 8.19 -12.95 2.30
CA ALA A 177 6.86 -13.46 1.97
C ALA A 177 6.21 -12.64 0.84
N SER A 178 6.36 -11.30 0.88
CA SER A 178 5.87 -10.40 -0.18
C SER A 178 6.50 -10.71 -1.53
N VAL A 179 7.81 -10.96 -1.59
CA VAL A 179 8.48 -11.31 -2.85
C VAL A 179 8.02 -12.67 -3.37
N TYR A 180 7.87 -13.68 -2.50
CA TYR A 180 7.29 -14.97 -2.91
C TYR A 180 5.83 -14.84 -3.38
N TYR A 181 5.07 -13.91 -2.79
CA TYR A 181 3.69 -13.65 -3.20
C TYR A 181 3.64 -13.08 -4.61
N ASN A 182 4.52 -12.13 -4.92
CA ASN A 182 4.66 -11.55 -6.25
C ASN A 182 5.09 -12.58 -7.30
N LEU A 183 5.84 -13.62 -6.90
CA LEU A 183 6.19 -14.77 -7.74
C LEU A 183 5.05 -15.80 -7.90
N GLY A 184 3.96 -15.69 -7.12
CA GLY A 184 2.88 -16.67 -7.06
C GLY A 184 3.22 -17.93 -6.25
N ASP A 185 4.32 -17.94 -5.51
CA ASP A 185 4.71 -19.05 -4.64
C ASP A 185 4.05 -18.93 -3.26
N TYR A 186 2.77 -19.26 -3.21
CA TYR A 186 1.95 -19.14 -2.01
C TYR A 186 2.41 -20.04 -0.85
N SER A 187 3.11 -21.15 -1.15
CA SER A 187 3.66 -22.05 -0.12
C SER A 187 4.78 -21.37 0.66
N ASN A 188 5.75 -20.78 -0.05
CA ASN A 188 6.83 -20.04 0.60
C ASN A 188 6.35 -18.71 1.22
N THR A 189 5.35 -18.04 0.63
CA THR A 189 4.68 -16.90 1.27
C THR A 189 4.07 -17.30 2.62
N LEU A 190 3.28 -18.37 2.65
CA LEU A 190 2.63 -18.85 3.88
C LEU A 190 3.66 -19.22 4.95
N SER A 191 4.70 -19.95 4.58
CA SER A 191 5.77 -20.36 5.49
C SER A 191 6.42 -19.15 6.19
N ASN A 192 6.75 -18.11 5.43
CA ASN A 192 7.37 -16.91 5.97
C ASN A 192 6.39 -16.06 6.80
N HIS A 193 5.15 -15.86 6.35
CA HIS A 193 4.13 -15.16 7.16
C HIS A 193 3.83 -15.90 8.48
N ARG A 194 3.85 -17.23 8.50
CA ARG A 194 3.68 -18.01 9.75
C ARG A 194 4.84 -17.81 10.72
N LYS A 195 6.09 -17.75 10.23
CA LYS A 195 7.25 -17.41 11.07
C LYS A 195 7.13 -16.00 11.68
N ALA A 196 6.69 -15.02 10.89
CA ALA A 196 6.42 -13.67 11.37
C ALA A 196 5.30 -13.65 12.43
N LEU A 197 4.19 -14.35 12.16
CA LEU A 197 3.06 -14.47 13.09
C LEU A 197 3.48 -15.12 14.41
N GLU A 198 4.29 -16.18 14.38
CA GLU A 198 4.80 -16.85 15.58
C GLU A 198 5.64 -15.89 16.45
N ILE A 199 6.50 -15.07 15.83
CA ILE A 199 7.28 -14.05 16.53
C ILE A 199 6.35 -13.04 17.20
N TYR A 200 5.36 -12.52 16.47
CA TYR A 200 4.39 -11.57 17.03
C TYR A 200 3.59 -12.17 18.18
N GLN A 201 3.18 -13.43 18.09
CA GLN A 201 2.46 -14.12 19.17
C GLN A 201 3.28 -14.25 20.45
N LYS A 202 4.60 -14.42 20.33
CA LYS A 202 5.52 -14.54 21.47
C LYS A 202 5.92 -13.19 22.08
N THR A 203 5.78 -12.10 21.34
CA THR A 203 6.32 -10.78 21.75
C THR A 203 5.26 -9.74 22.07
N LEU A 204 4.09 -9.83 21.43
CA LEU A 204 3.05 -8.82 21.53
C LEU A 204 1.92 -9.29 22.44
N SER A 205 1.16 -8.34 22.97
CA SER A 205 -0.08 -8.65 23.68
C SER A 205 -1.09 -9.31 22.73
N SER A 206 -1.95 -10.17 23.25
CA SER A 206 -2.89 -10.98 22.46
C SER A 206 -3.86 -10.17 21.59
N ASN A 207 -4.07 -8.89 21.90
CA ASN A 207 -4.92 -7.98 21.14
C ASN A 207 -4.10 -6.94 20.34
N HIS A 208 -2.80 -7.10 20.18
CA HIS A 208 -2.00 -6.10 19.47
C HIS A 208 -2.41 -6.01 17.98
N PRO A 209 -2.59 -4.80 17.40
CA PRO A 209 -3.04 -4.64 16.01
C PRO A 209 -2.19 -5.39 14.96
N ALA A 210 -0.88 -5.46 15.17
CA ALA A 210 0.03 -6.23 14.29
C ALA A 210 -0.36 -7.73 14.17
N LEU A 211 -0.89 -8.35 15.23
CA LEU A 211 -1.40 -9.73 15.14
C LEU A 211 -2.60 -9.82 14.19
N ALA A 212 -3.51 -8.85 14.22
CA ALA A 212 -4.65 -8.82 13.31
C ALA A 212 -4.21 -8.72 11.85
N TYR A 213 -3.22 -7.86 11.55
CA TYR A 213 -2.64 -7.77 10.20
C TYR A 213 -1.98 -9.09 9.78
N SER A 214 -1.19 -9.72 10.66
CA SER A 214 -0.55 -11.00 10.34
C SER A 214 -1.55 -12.13 10.12
N TYR A 215 -2.58 -12.24 10.97
CA TYR A 215 -3.67 -13.20 10.76
C TYR A 215 -4.43 -12.94 9.46
N ASN A 216 -4.69 -11.68 9.13
CA ASN A 216 -5.32 -11.33 7.87
C ASN A 216 -4.48 -11.77 6.66
N ASN A 217 -3.17 -11.51 6.67
CA ASN A 217 -2.29 -11.90 5.58
C ASN A 217 -2.23 -13.43 5.43
N VAL A 218 -2.07 -14.15 6.54
CA VAL A 218 -2.11 -15.62 6.54
C VAL A 218 -3.45 -16.15 6.01
N GLY A 219 -4.57 -15.55 6.41
CA GLY A 219 -5.91 -15.91 5.91
C GLY A 219 -6.05 -15.73 4.40
N CYS A 220 -5.56 -14.60 3.87
CA CYS A 220 -5.57 -14.34 2.43
C CYS A 220 -4.78 -15.41 1.65
N ILE A 221 -3.65 -15.87 2.17
CA ILE A 221 -2.83 -16.90 1.49
C ILE A 221 -3.51 -18.26 1.54
N TYR A 222 -4.08 -18.66 2.70
CA TYR A 222 -4.87 -19.88 2.78
C TYR A 222 -6.04 -19.87 1.80
N ASN A 223 -6.73 -18.73 1.65
CA ASN A 223 -7.80 -18.59 0.66
C ASN A 223 -7.31 -18.77 -0.78
N LYS A 224 -6.13 -18.21 -1.14
CA LYS A 224 -5.50 -18.41 -2.45
C LYS A 224 -5.07 -19.85 -2.71
N MET A 225 -4.77 -20.60 -1.66
CA MET A 225 -4.45 -22.03 -1.72
C MET A 225 -5.69 -22.93 -1.61
N SER A 226 -6.90 -22.34 -1.57
CA SER A 226 -8.17 -23.04 -1.37
C SER A 226 -8.28 -23.82 -0.05
N ASP A 227 -7.45 -23.49 0.94
CA ASP A 227 -7.55 -24.00 2.32
C ASP A 227 -8.49 -23.10 3.13
N TYR A 228 -9.78 -23.20 2.83
CA TYR A 228 -10.79 -22.30 3.36
C TYR A 228 -10.98 -22.43 4.88
N SER A 229 -10.69 -23.61 5.46
CA SER A 229 -10.79 -23.83 6.92
C SER A 229 -9.76 -22.98 7.68
N ASN A 230 -8.50 -23.03 7.24
CA ASN A 230 -7.45 -22.21 7.85
C ASN A 230 -7.59 -20.72 7.50
N ALA A 231 -8.12 -20.40 6.31
CA ALA A 231 -8.46 -19.03 5.95
C ALA A 231 -9.51 -18.44 6.90
N PHE A 232 -10.59 -19.18 7.15
CA PHE A 232 -11.68 -18.79 8.04
C PHE A 232 -11.17 -18.54 9.47
N SER A 233 -10.44 -19.51 10.03
CA SER A 233 -9.84 -19.40 11.37
C SER A 233 -8.96 -18.15 11.49
N SER A 234 -8.13 -17.88 10.49
CA SER A 234 -7.22 -16.74 10.49
C SER A 234 -7.99 -15.41 10.40
N HIS A 235 -8.95 -15.28 9.48
CA HIS A 235 -9.75 -14.05 9.38
C HIS A 235 -10.62 -13.80 10.62
N GLN A 236 -11.17 -14.85 11.22
CA GLN A 236 -11.94 -14.74 12.46
C GLN A 236 -11.07 -14.18 13.61
N ARG A 237 -9.83 -14.66 13.75
CA ARG A 237 -8.87 -14.10 14.73
C ARG A 237 -8.54 -12.63 14.47
N ALA A 238 -8.36 -12.24 13.20
CA ALA A 238 -8.15 -10.84 12.85
C ALA A 238 -9.36 -9.96 13.23
N ILE A 239 -10.58 -10.44 12.96
CA ILE A 239 -11.83 -9.75 13.33
C ILE A 239 -11.94 -9.60 14.85
N GLU A 240 -11.70 -10.68 15.61
CA GLU A 240 -11.76 -10.66 17.09
C GLU A 240 -10.84 -9.60 17.69
N ILE A 241 -9.60 -9.51 17.19
CA ILE A 241 -8.63 -8.52 17.67
C ILE A 241 -9.08 -7.10 17.31
N ARG A 242 -9.51 -6.88 16.05
CA ARG A 242 -9.96 -5.57 15.56
C ARG A 242 -11.20 -5.09 16.29
N GLN A 243 -12.17 -5.97 16.58
CA GLN A 243 -13.36 -5.62 17.36
C GLN A 243 -13.04 -5.19 18.80
N LYS A 244 -11.99 -5.75 19.40
CA LYS A 244 -11.55 -5.38 20.76
C LYS A 244 -10.74 -4.09 20.82
N THR A 245 -10.11 -3.69 19.72
CA THR A 245 -9.12 -2.60 19.71
C THR A 245 -9.54 -1.38 18.91
N LEU A 246 -10.50 -1.52 17.99
CA LEU A 246 -10.91 -0.47 17.08
C LEU A 246 -12.39 -0.13 17.27
N PRO A 247 -12.79 1.12 16.96
CA PRO A 247 -14.20 1.47 16.84
C PRO A 247 -14.95 0.56 15.86
N SER A 248 -16.25 0.36 16.08
CA SER A 248 -17.09 -0.51 15.24
C SER A 248 -17.20 -0.05 13.78
N ASN A 249 -16.91 1.21 13.49
CA ASN A 249 -16.86 1.80 12.16
C ASN A 249 -15.43 1.96 11.62
N HIS A 250 -14.44 1.23 12.12
CA HIS A 250 -13.08 1.37 11.61
C HIS A 250 -12.90 0.66 10.25
N PRO A 251 -12.22 1.27 9.26
CA PRO A 251 -11.99 0.68 7.93
C PRO A 251 -11.38 -0.73 7.95
N ASP A 252 -10.39 -0.98 8.81
CA ASP A 252 -9.78 -2.31 8.97
C ASP A 252 -10.78 -3.41 9.35
N LEU A 253 -11.82 -3.08 10.11
CA LEU A 253 -12.86 -4.05 10.45
C LEU A 253 -13.70 -4.38 9.20
N ALA A 254 -14.03 -3.37 8.40
CA ALA A 254 -14.70 -3.56 7.12
C ALA A 254 -13.88 -4.41 6.14
N GLN A 255 -12.57 -4.17 6.05
CA GLN A 255 -11.66 -4.99 5.25
C GLN A 255 -11.66 -6.45 5.71
N SER A 256 -11.71 -6.69 7.02
CA SER A 256 -11.78 -8.05 7.58
C SER A 256 -13.08 -8.75 7.18
N TYR A 257 -14.21 -8.05 7.28
CA TYR A 257 -15.50 -8.58 6.86
C TYR A 257 -15.57 -8.85 5.36
N ASN A 258 -14.90 -8.02 4.55
CA ASN A 258 -14.79 -8.29 3.14
C ASN A 258 -14.00 -9.57 2.86
N ASN A 259 -12.86 -9.75 3.51
CA ASN A 259 -12.00 -10.92 3.27
C ASN A 259 -12.66 -12.22 3.74
N ILE A 260 -13.35 -12.22 4.88
CA ILE A 260 -14.11 -13.40 5.30
C ILE A 260 -15.33 -13.64 4.40
N GLY A 261 -15.95 -12.58 3.87
CA GLY A 261 -17.01 -12.67 2.86
C GLY A 261 -16.56 -13.39 1.59
N LEU A 262 -15.35 -13.09 1.09
CA LEU A 262 -14.76 -13.78 -0.04
C LEU A 262 -14.51 -15.28 0.25
N VAL A 263 -14.11 -15.63 1.48
CA VAL A 263 -13.97 -17.04 1.87
C VAL A 263 -15.32 -17.75 1.86
N TYR A 264 -16.37 -17.12 2.39
CA TYR A 264 -17.72 -17.67 2.35
C TYR A 264 -18.24 -17.86 0.92
N ASP A 265 -17.99 -16.89 0.03
CA ASP A 265 -18.37 -16.99 -1.38
C ASP A 265 -17.66 -18.16 -2.07
N ASN A 266 -16.35 -18.30 -1.85
CA ASN A 266 -15.55 -19.39 -2.42
C ASN A 266 -15.98 -20.80 -1.98
N ILE A 267 -16.61 -20.95 -0.81
CA ILE A 267 -17.15 -22.24 -0.34
C ILE A 267 -18.64 -22.43 -0.66
N GLY A 268 -19.27 -21.46 -1.34
CA GLY A 268 -20.69 -21.50 -1.68
C GLY A 268 -21.64 -21.14 -0.53
N ASP A 269 -21.14 -20.58 0.58
CA ASP A 269 -21.97 -20.09 1.69
C ASP A 269 -22.40 -18.64 1.43
N TYR A 270 -23.22 -18.47 0.40
CA TYR A 270 -23.65 -17.16 -0.09
C TYR A 270 -24.40 -16.31 0.95
N PRO A 271 -25.27 -16.86 1.84
CA PRO A 271 -25.91 -16.05 2.88
C PRO A 271 -24.91 -15.37 3.83
N ASN A 272 -23.86 -16.09 4.26
CA ASN A 272 -22.83 -15.52 5.12
C ASN A 272 -21.88 -14.59 4.34
N ALA A 273 -21.62 -14.86 3.06
CA ALA A 273 -20.91 -13.96 2.17
C ALA A 273 -21.63 -12.60 2.04
N LEU A 274 -22.93 -12.62 1.72
CA LEU A 274 -23.77 -11.41 1.63
C LEU A 274 -23.79 -10.64 2.95
N SER A 275 -23.98 -11.33 4.08
CA SER A 275 -23.97 -10.72 5.41
C SER A 275 -22.65 -10.00 5.69
N SER A 276 -21.52 -10.63 5.35
CA SER A 276 -20.18 -10.09 5.57
C SER A 276 -19.89 -8.89 4.66
N HIS A 277 -20.18 -8.98 3.36
CA HIS A 277 -19.99 -7.86 2.44
C HIS A 277 -20.91 -6.67 2.74
N LYS A 278 -22.17 -6.91 3.16
CA LYS A 278 -23.08 -5.83 3.58
C LYS A 278 -22.60 -5.12 4.84
N LYS A 279 -22.06 -5.85 5.83
CA LYS A 279 -21.42 -5.23 7.01
C LYS A 279 -20.21 -4.38 6.63
N ALA A 280 -19.36 -4.87 5.73
CA ALA A 280 -18.23 -4.09 5.23
C ALA A 280 -18.69 -2.81 4.54
N LEU A 281 -19.68 -2.91 3.65
CA LEU A 281 -20.28 -1.77 2.94
C LEU A 281 -20.88 -0.75 3.92
N GLU A 282 -21.64 -1.19 4.93
CA GLU A 282 -22.26 -0.30 5.93
C GLU A 282 -21.20 0.53 6.68
N ILE A 283 -20.07 -0.07 7.05
CA ILE A 283 -18.98 0.64 7.72
C ILE A 283 -18.40 1.70 6.78
N TRP A 284 -18.09 1.34 5.54
CA TRP A 284 -17.50 2.27 4.58
C TRP A 284 -18.44 3.42 4.19
N GLN A 285 -19.74 3.16 4.07
CA GLN A 285 -20.75 4.19 3.81
C GLN A 285 -20.84 5.25 4.92
N LYS A 286 -20.44 4.94 6.15
CA LYS A 286 -20.42 5.91 7.26
C LYS A 286 -19.21 6.85 7.23
N ILE A 287 -18.15 6.48 6.50
CA ILE A 287 -16.86 7.17 6.52
C ILE A 287 -16.58 7.90 5.20
N LEU A 288 -17.04 7.32 4.10
CA LEU A 288 -16.74 7.79 2.75
C LEU A 288 -17.93 8.56 2.15
N PRO A 289 -17.65 9.51 1.24
CA PRO A 289 -18.70 10.09 0.41
C PRO A 289 -19.32 9.00 -0.48
N SER A 290 -20.58 9.21 -0.89
CA SER A 290 -21.38 8.22 -1.64
C SER A 290 -20.77 7.82 -2.97
N ASN A 291 -19.92 8.68 -3.56
CA ASN A 291 -19.24 8.44 -4.83
C ASN A 291 -17.81 7.89 -4.67
N HIS A 292 -17.40 7.44 -3.48
CA HIS A 292 -16.06 6.90 -3.29
C HIS A 292 -15.92 5.51 -3.93
N LEU A 293 -14.83 5.30 -4.69
CA LEU A 293 -14.61 4.07 -5.47
C LEU A 293 -14.58 2.79 -4.64
N ASP A 294 -14.08 2.84 -3.40
CA ASP A 294 -14.10 1.69 -2.49
C ASP A 294 -15.52 1.12 -2.30
N LEU A 295 -16.57 1.96 -2.34
CA LEU A 295 -17.96 1.51 -2.24
C LEU A 295 -18.36 0.65 -3.45
N ALA A 296 -17.87 0.98 -4.66
CA ALA A 296 -18.14 0.22 -5.87
C ALA A 296 -17.59 -1.22 -5.77
N THR A 297 -16.43 -1.40 -5.13
CA THR A 297 -15.85 -2.74 -4.89
C THR A 297 -16.77 -3.62 -4.05
N PHE A 298 -17.36 -3.10 -2.98
CA PHE A 298 -18.30 -3.89 -2.16
C PHE A 298 -19.60 -4.20 -2.91
N TYR A 299 -20.13 -3.25 -3.68
CA TYR A 299 -21.30 -3.51 -4.52
C TYR A 299 -21.00 -4.56 -5.60
N ASN A 300 -19.81 -4.56 -6.18
CA ASN A 300 -19.39 -5.61 -7.10
C ASN A 300 -19.32 -6.97 -6.42
N ASN A 301 -18.71 -7.09 -5.24
CA ASN A 301 -18.66 -8.36 -4.51
C ASN A 301 -20.07 -8.86 -4.14
N ILE A 302 -20.95 -7.98 -3.69
CA ILE A 302 -22.37 -8.33 -3.43
C ILE A 302 -23.07 -8.79 -4.71
N GLY A 303 -22.82 -8.11 -5.83
CA GLY A 303 -23.37 -8.48 -7.14
C GLY A 303 -22.90 -9.87 -7.59
N SER A 304 -21.60 -10.16 -7.46
CA SER A 304 -21.02 -11.47 -7.75
C SER A 304 -21.64 -12.58 -6.91
N VAL A 305 -21.87 -12.35 -5.61
CA VAL A 305 -22.51 -13.35 -4.75
C VAL A 305 -23.96 -13.61 -5.19
N TYR A 306 -24.71 -12.57 -5.56
CA TYR A 306 -26.05 -12.76 -6.12
C TYR A 306 -26.05 -13.48 -7.47
N ASP A 307 -25.06 -13.22 -8.33
CA ASP A 307 -24.88 -13.92 -9.61
C ASP A 307 -24.60 -15.42 -9.37
N ASN A 308 -23.73 -15.75 -8.42
CA ASN A 308 -23.45 -17.12 -7.99
C ASN A 308 -24.67 -17.85 -7.37
N MET A 309 -25.68 -17.10 -6.91
CA MET A 309 -26.96 -17.61 -6.41
C MET A 309 -28.04 -17.71 -7.51
N ASP A 310 -27.71 -17.37 -8.76
CA ASP A 310 -28.67 -17.18 -9.86
C ASP A 310 -29.75 -16.11 -9.60
N ASP A 311 -29.53 -15.21 -8.62
CA ASP A 311 -30.39 -14.05 -8.34
C ASP A 311 -29.93 -12.86 -9.20
N TYR A 312 -30.11 -13.00 -10.51
CA TYR A 312 -29.64 -12.03 -11.49
C TYR A 312 -30.26 -10.64 -11.31
N SER A 313 -31.45 -10.55 -10.69
CA SER A 313 -32.11 -9.27 -10.43
C SER A 313 -31.33 -8.45 -9.39
N ASN A 314 -30.97 -9.06 -8.25
CA ASN A 314 -30.17 -8.39 -7.24
C ASN A 314 -28.70 -8.21 -7.66
N ALA A 315 -28.17 -9.12 -8.48
CA ALA A 315 -26.85 -8.98 -9.10
C ALA A 315 -26.78 -7.72 -9.98
N LEU A 316 -27.74 -7.54 -10.90
CA LEU A 316 -27.83 -6.36 -11.75
C LEU A 316 -27.96 -5.07 -10.95
N LEU A 317 -28.84 -5.04 -9.94
CA LEU A 317 -28.99 -3.85 -9.07
C LEU A 317 -27.68 -3.47 -8.38
N SER A 318 -26.92 -4.46 -7.92
CA SER A 318 -25.65 -4.22 -7.22
C SER A 318 -24.56 -3.75 -8.19
N HIS A 319 -24.39 -4.40 -9.34
CA HIS A 319 -23.42 -3.97 -10.34
C HIS A 319 -23.76 -2.61 -10.98
N GLN A 320 -25.05 -2.29 -11.12
CA GLN A 320 -25.48 -0.97 -11.60
C GLN A 320 -25.11 0.15 -10.62
N LYS A 321 -25.28 -0.08 -9.30
CA LYS A 321 -24.81 0.87 -8.28
C LYS A 321 -23.29 1.06 -8.31
N ALA A 322 -22.53 -0.03 -8.47
CA ALA A 322 -21.09 0.06 -8.66
C ALA A 322 -20.72 0.89 -9.90
N LEU A 323 -21.41 0.65 -11.03
CA LEU A 323 -21.20 1.40 -12.26
C LEU A 323 -21.53 2.91 -12.10
N GLU A 324 -22.60 3.25 -11.39
CA GLU A 324 -22.99 4.62 -11.10
C GLU A 324 -21.90 5.36 -10.31
N ILE A 325 -21.40 4.75 -9.24
CA ILE A 325 -20.29 5.29 -8.44
C ILE A 325 -19.04 5.51 -9.31
N CYS A 326 -18.67 4.51 -10.12
CA CYS A 326 -17.53 4.62 -11.02
C CYS A 326 -17.72 5.76 -12.04
N LYS A 327 -18.93 5.96 -12.59
CA LYS A 327 -19.21 7.05 -13.54
C LYS A 327 -19.11 8.44 -12.93
N GLU A 328 -19.48 8.58 -11.66
CA GLU A 328 -19.36 9.85 -10.94
C GLU A 328 -17.93 10.17 -10.54
N ALA A 329 -17.14 9.15 -10.20
CA ALA A 329 -15.79 9.31 -9.66
C ALA A 329 -14.68 9.34 -10.73
N LEU A 330 -14.92 8.76 -11.91
CA LEU A 330 -13.87 8.49 -12.89
C LEU A 330 -14.14 9.12 -14.26
N PRO A 331 -13.07 9.44 -15.01
CA PRO A 331 -13.18 9.76 -16.43
C PRO A 331 -13.83 8.62 -17.23
N SER A 332 -14.53 8.97 -18.31
CA SER A 332 -15.31 8.02 -19.12
C SER A 332 -14.49 6.89 -19.78
N ASN A 333 -13.17 7.03 -19.86
CA ASN A 333 -12.24 6.04 -20.42
C ASN A 333 -11.49 5.24 -19.35
N HIS A 334 -11.83 5.38 -18.06
CA HIS A 334 -11.14 4.66 -17.00
C HIS A 334 -11.41 3.14 -17.06
N PRO A 335 -10.39 2.27 -16.93
CA PRO A 335 -10.55 0.81 -16.96
C PRO A 335 -11.60 0.25 -15.99
N ASP A 336 -11.79 0.87 -14.81
CA ASP A 336 -12.78 0.41 -13.83
C ASP A 336 -14.22 0.46 -14.33
N LEU A 337 -14.55 1.39 -15.23
CA LEU A 337 -15.85 1.42 -15.90
C LEU A 337 -16.04 0.18 -16.78
N ALA A 338 -14.98 -0.30 -17.43
CA ALA A 338 -15.04 -1.49 -18.27
C ALA A 338 -15.30 -2.76 -17.45
N TYR A 339 -14.71 -2.90 -16.26
CA TYR A 339 -15.04 -4.01 -15.36
C TYR A 339 -16.51 -3.99 -14.94
N SER A 340 -17.04 -2.83 -14.55
CA SER A 340 -18.46 -2.70 -14.20
C SER A 340 -19.38 -3.06 -15.36
N TYR A 341 -19.07 -2.60 -16.58
CA TYR A 341 -19.84 -2.97 -17.78
C TYR A 341 -19.72 -4.47 -18.11
N ASN A 342 -18.53 -5.06 -17.96
CA ASN A 342 -18.33 -6.49 -18.16
C ASN A 342 -19.16 -7.32 -17.19
N ASN A 343 -19.18 -6.98 -15.90
CA ASN A 343 -19.96 -7.70 -14.89
C ASN A 343 -21.47 -7.70 -15.24
N ILE A 344 -22.01 -6.54 -15.61
CA ILE A 344 -23.42 -6.44 -16.06
C ILE A 344 -23.66 -7.26 -17.33
N GLY A 345 -22.72 -7.23 -18.28
CA GLY A 345 -22.79 -8.01 -19.51
C GLY A 345 -22.81 -9.52 -19.25
N THR A 346 -21.99 -10.00 -18.32
CA THR A 346 -21.97 -11.41 -17.88
C THR A 346 -23.29 -11.81 -17.26
N VAL A 347 -23.87 -11.00 -16.36
CA VAL A 347 -25.18 -11.31 -15.75
C VAL A 347 -26.28 -11.42 -16.82
N TYR A 348 -26.34 -10.49 -17.79
CA TYR A 348 -27.29 -10.61 -18.90
C TYR A 348 -27.05 -11.85 -19.77
N CYS A 349 -25.80 -12.27 -19.92
CA CYS A 349 -25.46 -13.51 -20.63
C CYS A 349 -26.00 -14.73 -19.87
N CYS A 350 -25.86 -14.77 -18.54
CA CYS A 350 -26.42 -15.84 -17.69
C CYS A 350 -27.95 -15.88 -17.75
N MET A 351 -28.61 -14.72 -17.82
CA MET A 351 -30.06 -14.61 -18.02
C MET A 351 -30.55 -15.04 -19.42
N GLY A 352 -29.64 -15.25 -20.39
CA GLY A 352 -29.99 -15.53 -21.79
C GLY A 352 -30.37 -14.30 -22.62
N ASP A 353 -30.29 -13.08 -22.08
CA ASP A 353 -30.48 -11.83 -22.84
C ASP A 353 -29.17 -11.47 -23.56
N HIS A 354 -28.82 -12.27 -24.57
CA HIS A 354 -27.59 -12.14 -25.33
C HIS A 354 -27.48 -10.80 -26.06
N SER A 355 -28.61 -10.17 -26.39
CA SER A 355 -28.62 -8.84 -27.04
C SER A 355 -28.15 -7.74 -26.08
N LYS A 356 -28.68 -7.71 -24.85
CA LYS A 356 -28.17 -6.76 -23.84
C LYS A 356 -26.75 -7.10 -23.41
N ALA A 357 -26.45 -8.37 -23.21
CA ALA A 357 -25.10 -8.83 -22.87
C ALA A 357 -24.07 -8.28 -23.87
N LEU A 358 -24.32 -8.46 -25.18
CA LEU A 358 -23.44 -7.95 -26.22
C LEU A 358 -23.25 -6.43 -26.14
N SER A 359 -24.33 -5.67 -25.95
CA SER A 359 -24.26 -4.21 -25.84
C SER A 359 -23.36 -3.74 -24.68
N PHE A 360 -23.43 -4.43 -23.53
CA PHE A 360 -22.62 -4.11 -22.36
C PHE A 360 -21.15 -4.52 -22.55
N LEU A 361 -20.90 -5.71 -23.09
CA LEU A 361 -19.55 -6.19 -23.34
C LEU A 361 -18.81 -5.35 -24.40
N GLU A 362 -19.50 -4.89 -25.44
CA GLU A 362 -18.92 -4.00 -26.47
C GLU A 362 -18.52 -2.63 -25.88
N LYS A 363 -19.30 -2.09 -24.94
CA LYS A 363 -18.91 -0.86 -24.20
C LYS A 363 -17.67 -1.07 -23.36
N ALA A 364 -17.58 -2.20 -22.64
CA ALA A 364 -16.39 -2.55 -21.88
C ALA A 364 -15.16 -2.67 -22.80
N LEU A 365 -15.32 -3.26 -23.99
CA LEU A 365 -14.22 -3.48 -24.93
C LEU A 365 -13.70 -2.17 -25.48
N ALA A 366 -14.59 -1.26 -25.85
CA ALA A 366 -14.21 0.07 -26.32
C ALA A 366 -13.39 0.84 -25.28
N ILE A 367 -13.75 0.74 -23.98
CA ILE A 367 -13.00 1.41 -22.90
C ILE A 367 -11.62 0.75 -22.72
N PHE A 368 -11.54 -0.58 -22.66
CA PHE A 368 -10.25 -1.26 -22.51
C PHE A 368 -9.31 -1.02 -23.70
N GLN A 369 -9.81 -1.01 -24.94
CA GLN A 369 -9.00 -0.71 -26.12
C GLN A 369 -8.42 0.71 -26.11
N ASN A 370 -9.14 1.67 -25.50
CA ASN A 370 -8.67 3.05 -25.38
C ASN A 370 -7.73 3.29 -24.18
N SER A 371 -7.71 2.39 -23.21
CA SER A 371 -7.01 2.59 -21.93
C SER A 371 -5.86 1.61 -21.67
N LEU A 372 -5.84 0.46 -22.35
CA LEU A 372 -4.86 -0.60 -22.14
C LEU A 372 -4.16 -0.96 -23.45
N PRO A 373 -2.91 -1.46 -23.40
CA PRO A 373 -2.22 -1.99 -24.58
C PRO A 373 -3.03 -3.11 -25.24
N PRO A 374 -3.03 -3.27 -26.58
CA PRO A 374 -3.80 -4.30 -27.28
C PRO A 374 -3.51 -5.74 -26.83
N THR A 375 -2.33 -6.00 -26.26
CA THR A 375 -1.90 -7.30 -25.73
C THR A 375 -2.40 -7.57 -24.32
N HIS A 376 -3.17 -6.66 -23.71
CA HIS A 376 -3.61 -6.81 -22.33
C HIS A 376 -4.56 -8.03 -22.18
N PRO A 377 -4.34 -8.93 -21.18
CA PRO A 377 -5.15 -10.14 -21.01
C PRO A 377 -6.67 -9.89 -20.92
N HIS A 378 -7.10 -8.82 -20.24
CA HIS A 378 -8.53 -8.46 -20.14
C HIS A 378 -9.19 -8.17 -21.49
N ILE A 379 -8.48 -7.59 -22.46
CA ILE A 379 -9.03 -7.39 -23.82
C ILE A 379 -9.32 -8.75 -24.46
N LYS A 380 -8.39 -9.70 -24.32
CA LYS A 380 -8.56 -11.06 -24.84
C LYS A 380 -9.75 -11.77 -24.21
N THR A 381 -9.83 -11.79 -22.87
CA THR A 381 -10.95 -12.41 -22.15
C THR A 381 -12.30 -11.82 -22.57
N LEU A 382 -12.36 -10.49 -22.75
CA LEU A 382 -13.58 -9.83 -23.13
C LEU A 382 -14.00 -10.13 -24.59
N ILE A 383 -13.03 -10.23 -25.51
CA ILE A 383 -13.29 -10.68 -26.88
C ILE A 383 -13.84 -12.11 -26.89
N ASP A 384 -13.29 -13.01 -26.06
CA ASP A 384 -13.79 -14.37 -25.93
C ASP A 384 -15.25 -14.39 -25.43
N ASN A 385 -15.57 -13.57 -24.43
CA ASN A 385 -16.95 -13.40 -23.95
C ASN A 385 -17.89 -12.86 -25.04
N ILE A 386 -17.46 -11.85 -25.80
CA ILE A 386 -18.23 -11.29 -26.92
C ILE A 386 -18.47 -12.35 -27.99
N ASN A 387 -17.44 -13.13 -28.35
CA ASN A 387 -17.56 -14.20 -29.33
C ASN A 387 -18.49 -15.31 -28.86
N TYR A 388 -18.47 -15.64 -27.57
CA TYR A 388 -19.43 -16.59 -26.98
C TYR A 388 -20.86 -16.08 -27.12
N VAL A 389 -21.13 -14.84 -26.73
CA VAL A 389 -22.46 -14.22 -26.82
C VAL A 389 -22.94 -14.14 -28.27
N LYS A 390 -22.06 -13.77 -29.22
CA LYS A 390 -22.38 -13.72 -30.66
C LYS A 390 -22.79 -15.06 -31.26
N LYS A 391 -22.30 -16.19 -30.73
CA LYS A 391 -22.72 -17.53 -31.17
C LYS A 391 -24.09 -17.94 -30.66
N LYS A 392 -24.64 -17.19 -29.69
CA LYS A 392 -25.92 -17.46 -29.03
C LYS A 392 -27.04 -16.50 -29.46
N LEU A 393 -26.69 -15.47 -30.25
CA LEU A 393 -27.61 -14.62 -31.02
C LEU A 393 -27.95 -15.31 -32.34
#